data_AF-A0A1W6JY26-F1
#
_entry.id   AF-A0A1W6JY26-F1
#
_cell.length_a   1.000
_cell.length_b   1.000
_cell.length_c   1.000
_cell.angle_alpha   90.00
_cell.angle_beta   90.00
_cell.angle_gamma   90.00
#
_symmetry.space_group_name_H-M   'P 1'
#
loop_
_entity.id
_entity.type
_entity.pdbx_description
1 polymer ?
#
loop_
_entity_poly.entity_id
_entity_poly.type
_entity_poly.pdbx_seq_one_letter_code
_entity_poly.pdbx_strand_id
1 'polypeptide(L)'
;MNTLQDLKDEFGFTDEELNFALDRAKGMILGFAMEYRARKVLEELNFTNIKSVDLPTHDIEAEKDGVKYFIEVKASKKSPTKEYSAYKIAMMAKLNGVHLTLVMIPKPNLMPTEEILSKPKRVLYEFFKIFFSGNSSQLKEFLEDNNNKTILLSYDKVISHYIQEIPKNNSFEIVRSIL
;
A
#
# COMPACT_ATOMS: atom_id res chain seq x y z
N MET A 1 -21.82 21.06 -14.54
CA MET A 1 -22.75 19.91 -14.47
C MET A 1 -23.06 19.63 -13.01
N ASN A 2 -24.31 19.32 -12.68
CA ASN A 2 -24.72 18.96 -11.33
C ASN A 2 -24.95 17.44 -11.29
N THR A 3 -23.89 16.69 -10.99
CA THR A 3 -23.89 15.22 -11.01
C THR A 3 -25.01 14.61 -10.16
N LEU A 4 -25.39 15.25 -9.05
CA LEU A 4 -26.48 14.73 -8.20
C LEU A 4 -27.86 14.91 -8.85
N GLN A 5 -28.07 16.02 -9.55
CA GLN A 5 -29.31 16.25 -10.30
C GLN A 5 -29.40 15.28 -11.49
N ASP A 6 -28.28 15.05 -12.19
CA ASP A 6 -28.22 14.10 -13.29
C ASP A 6 -28.60 12.68 -12.81
N LEU A 7 -28.05 12.22 -11.68
CA LEU A 7 -28.41 10.93 -11.07
C LEU A 7 -29.89 10.87 -10.64
N LYS A 8 -30.44 11.98 -10.15
CA LYS A 8 -31.84 12.09 -9.75
C LYS A 8 -32.77 11.90 -10.95
N ASP A 9 -32.47 12.58 -12.04
CA ASP A 9 -33.29 12.57 -13.26
C ASP A 9 -33.13 11.26 -14.04
N GLU A 10 -31.94 10.67 -14.06
CA GLU A 10 -31.65 9.42 -14.79
C GLU A 10 -32.25 8.18 -14.11
N PHE A 11 -32.17 8.11 -12.78
CA PHE A 11 -32.57 6.92 -12.02
C PHE A 11 -33.83 7.10 -11.17
N GLY A 12 -34.41 8.30 -11.17
CA GLY A 12 -35.63 8.60 -10.42
C GLY A 12 -35.44 8.61 -8.90
N PHE A 13 -34.22 8.88 -8.41
CA PHE A 13 -33.95 8.91 -6.98
C PHE A 13 -34.68 10.08 -6.28
N THR A 14 -35.10 9.85 -5.04
CA THR A 14 -35.60 10.90 -4.16
C THR A 14 -34.45 11.64 -3.47
N ASP A 15 -34.74 12.83 -2.93
CA ASP A 15 -33.75 13.57 -2.12
C ASP A 15 -33.37 12.80 -0.85
N GLU A 16 -34.28 12.01 -0.28
CA GLU A 16 -34.00 11.18 0.90
C GLU A 16 -32.99 10.06 0.57
N GLU A 17 -33.17 9.36 -0.54
CA GLU A 17 -32.26 8.29 -1.00
C GLU A 17 -30.87 8.84 -1.32
N LEU A 18 -30.79 9.99 -2.01
CA LEU A 18 -29.51 10.64 -2.31
C LEU A 18 -28.80 11.10 -1.04
N ASN A 19 -29.52 11.68 -0.08
CA ASN A 19 -28.94 12.08 1.20
C ASN A 19 -28.43 10.89 2.00
N PHE A 20 -29.19 9.80 2.06
CA PHE A 20 -28.76 8.54 2.68
C PHE A 20 -27.46 8.01 2.04
N ALA A 21 -27.41 7.98 0.71
CA ALA A 21 -26.23 7.52 -0.03
C ALA A 21 -25.01 8.42 0.22
N LEU A 22 -25.20 9.74 0.16
CA LEU A 22 -24.14 10.71 0.42
C LEU A 22 -23.58 10.58 1.83
N ASP A 23 -24.44 10.43 2.84
CA ASP A 23 -24.03 10.23 4.23
C ASP A 23 -23.14 8.99 4.41
N ARG A 24 -23.46 7.91 3.69
CA ARG A 24 -22.64 6.69 3.66
C ARG A 24 -21.35 6.89 2.87
N ALA A 25 -21.38 7.68 1.79
CA ALA A 25 -20.25 7.89 0.89
C ALA A 25 -19.26 8.97 1.36
N LYS A 26 -19.56 9.77 2.41
CA LYS A 26 -18.70 10.87 2.90
C LYS A 26 -17.22 10.49 3.01
N GLY A 27 -16.92 9.31 3.56
CA GLY A 27 -15.54 8.84 3.72
C GLY A 27 -14.84 8.55 2.39
N MET A 28 -15.56 7.95 1.44
CA MET A 28 -15.06 7.66 0.10
C MET A 28 -14.82 8.94 -0.71
N ILE A 29 -15.79 9.87 -0.68
CA ILE A 29 -15.67 11.20 -1.32
C ILE A 29 -14.46 11.94 -0.75
N LEU A 30 -14.29 11.91 0.58
CA LEU A 30 -13.13 12.51 1.23
C LEU A 30 -11.81 11.86 0.77
N GLY A 31 -11.78 10.53 0.66
CA GLY A 31 -10.62 9.78 0.16
C GLY A 31 -10.19 10.25 -1.22
N PHE A 32 -11.09 10.19 -2.20
CA PHE A 32 -10.82 10.63 -3.58
C PHE A 32 -10.42 12.11 -3.65
N ALA A 33 -11.08 12.98 -2.87
CA ALA A 33 -10.71 14.39 -2.82
C ALA A 33 -9.29 14.60 -2.25
N MET A 34 -8.86 13.78 -1.30
CA MET A 34 -7.52 13.84 -0.71
C MET A 34 -6.45 13.29 -1.66
N GLU A 35 -6.71 12.20 -2.37
CA GLU A 35 -5.83 11.68 -3.43
C GLU A 35 -5.65 12.70 -4.54
N TYR A 36 -6.73 13.35 -4.98
CA TYR A 36 -6.61 14.41 -5.98
C TYR A 36 -5.79 15.60 -5.46
N ARG A 37 -5.99 15.99 -4.19
CA ARG A 37 -5.22 17.06 -3.55
C ARG A 37 -3.75 16.70 -3.36
N ALA A 38 -3.44 15.44 -3.07
CA ALA A 38 -2.07 14.95 -2.88
C ALA A 38 -1.19 15.23 -4.09
N ARG A 39 -1.74 15.25 -5.31
CA ARG A 39 -1.00 15.58 -6.53
C ARG A 39 -0.32 16.96 -6.43
N LYS A 40 -1.07 17.98 -5.99
CA LYS A 40 -0.52 19.34 -5.80
C LYS A 40 0.57 19.39 -4.73
N VAL A 41 0.38 18.66 -3.63
CA VAL A 41 1.39 18.54 -2.58
C VAL A 41 2.68 17.93 -3.13
N LEU A 42 2.57 16.90 -3.96
CA LEU A 42 3.73 16.25 -4.56
C LEU A 42 4.44 17.17 -5.57
N GLU A 43 3.70 17.94 -6.35
CA GLU A 43 4.26 18.99 -7.22
C GLU A 43 5.08 20.01 -6.42
N GLU A 44 4.54 20.50 -5.29
CA GLU A 44 5.25 21.42 -4.37
C GLU A 44 6.52 20.80 -3.76
N LEU A 45 6.57 19.46 -3.67
CA LEU A 45 7.74 18.70 -3.23
C LEU A 45 8.70 18.32 -4.37
N ASN A 46 8.53 18.92 -5.56
CA ASN A 46 9.32 18.71 -6.77
C ASN A 46 9.21 17.28 -7.35
N PHE A 47 8.11 16.58 -7.12
CA PHE A 47 7.81 15.37 -7.88
C PHE A 47 7.29 15.74 -9.28
N THR A 48 7.56 14.86 -10.23
CA THR A 48 7.17 14.94 -11.63
C THR A 48 6.46 13.66 -12.04
N ASN A 49 5.85 13.63 -13.24
CA ASN A 49 5.15 12.45 -13.78
C ASN A 49 4.08 11.86 -12.84
N ILE A 50 3.38 12.72 -12.08
CA ILE A 50 2.43 12.32 -11.03
C ILE A 50 1.15 11.77 -11.65
N LYS A 51 0.89 10.49 -11.43
CA LYS A 51 -0.26 9.75 -11.95
C LYS A 51 -1.02 9.07 -10.81
N SER A 52 -2.32 9.35 -10.71
CA SER A 52 -3.22 8.55 -9.87
C SER A 52 -3.42 7.18 -10.51
N VAL A 53 -3.42 6.14 -9.67
CA VAL A 53 -3.64 4.75 -10.09
C VAL A 53 -4.72 4.11 -9.23
N ASP A 54 -5.44 3.16 -9.79
CA ASP A 54 -6.40 2.34 -9.05
C ASP A 54 -5.77 0.96 -8.81
N LEU A 55 -4.82 0.92 -7.89
CA LEU A 55 -4.08 -0.29 -7.53
C LEU A 55 -4.22 -0.59 -6.04
N PRO A 56 -4.29 -1.87 -5.64
CA PRO A 56 -4.38 -2.25 -4.22
C PRO A 56 -3.13 -1.88 -3.40
N THR A 57 -2.02 -1.54 -4.06
CA THR A 57 -0.72 -1.29 -3.44
C THR A 57 -0.48 0.16 -3.05
N HIS A 58 -0.97 1.12 -3.82
CA HIS A 58 -0.72 2.56 -3.67
C HIS A 58 -1.69 3.36 -4.55
N ASP A 59 -1.82 4.66 -4.27
CA ASP A 59 -2.80 5.52 -4.95
C ASP A 59 -2.15 6.40 -6.04
N ILE A 60 -0.84 6.67 -5.93
CA ILE A 60 -0.11 7.56 -6.84
C ILE A 60 1.28 6.99 -7.21
N GLU A 61 1.59 7.00 -8.50
CA GLU A 61 2.96 6.85 -9.00
C GLU A 61 3.55 8.22 -9.34
N ALA A 62 4.80 8.47 -8.97
CA ALA A 62 5.50 9.71 -9.29
C ALA A 62 7.00 9.49 -9.44
N GLU A 63 7.70 10.47 -10.00
CA GLU A 63 9.16 10.45 -10.17
C GLU A 63 9.80 11.67 -9.53
N LYS A 64 10.95 11.47 -8.88
CA LYS A 64 11.78 12.55 -8.36
C LYS A 64 13.24 12.17 -8.51
N ASP A 65 14.04 13.08 -9.08
CA ASP A 65 15.48 12.86 -9.33
C ASP A 65 15.78 11.57 -10.11
N GLY A 66 14.89 11.19 -11.05
CA GLY A 66 15.02 9.97 -11.87
C GLY A 66 14.62 8.67 -11.16
N VAL A 67 14.13 8.75 -9.92
CA VAL A 67 13.69 7.59 -9.13
C VAL A 67 12.17 7.50 -9.13
N LYS A 68 11.64 6.28 -9.33
CA LYS A 68 10.20 5.99 -9.25
C LYS A 68 9.75 5.79 -7.80
N TYR A 69 8.65 6.44 -7.46
CA TYR A 69 8.00 6.38 -6.15
C TYR A 69 6.56 5.86 -6.26
N PHE A 70 6.18 5.04 -5.29
CA PHE A 70 4.83 4.52 -5.10
C PHE A 70 4.26 5.09 -3.80
N ILE A 71 3.18 5.86 -3.89
CA ILE A 71 2.72 6.73 -2.82
C ILE A 71 1.31 6.33 -2.41
N GLU A 72 1.16 5.93 -1.14
CA GLU A 72 -0.14 5.74 -0.49
C GLU A 72 -0.57 7.06 0.16
N VAL A 73 -1.81 7.49 -0.08
CA VAL A 73 -2.39 8.70 0.50
C VAL A 73 -3.31 8.33 1.68
N LYS A 74 -3.13 9.03 2.81
CA LYS A 74 -3.95 8.84 4.01
C LYS A 74 -4.56 10.16 4.47
N ALA A 75 -5.89 10.18 4.56
CA ALA A 75 -6.67 11.36 4.97
C ALA A 75 -6.73 11.58 6.51
N SER A 76 -5.98 10.83 7.32
CA SER A 76 -6.26 10.67 8.76
C SER A 76 -5.18 11.24 9.69
N LYS A 77 -5.59 11.68 10.89
CA LYS A 77 -4.70 11.96 12.04
C LYS A 77 -4.25 10.68 12.78
N LYS A 78 -4.92 9.54 12.54
CA LYS A 78 -4.61 8.27 13.19
C LYS A 78 -3.37 7.65 12.54
N SER A 79 -2.65 6.81 13.30
CA SER A 79 -1.45 6.13 12.79
C SER A 79 -1.78 5.38 11.48
N PRO A 80 -1.08 5.69 10.36
CA PRO A 80 -1.33 5.10 9.04
C PRO A 80 -1.02 3.59 8.97
N THR A 81 -0.49 3.04 10.06
CA THR A 81 0.15 1.72 10.14
C THR A 81 -0.84 0.57 10.32
N LYS A 82 -2.08 0.86 10.76
CA LYS A 82 -3.12 -0.16 10.97
C LYS A 82 -3.64 -0.74 9.64
N GLU A 83 -3.65 0.07 8.58
CA GLU A 83 -4.31 -0.28 7.32
C GLU A 83 -3.43 -1.12 6.37
N TYR A 84 -2.12 -1.20 6.62
CA TYR A 84 -1.23 -2.07 5.85
C TYR A 84 -1.44 -3.54 6.22
N SER A 85 -2.31 -4.24 5.49
CA SER A 85 -2.47 -5.69 5.65
C SER A 85 -1.19 -6.43 5.24
N ALA A 86 -1.01 -7.66 5.73
CA ALA A 86 0.10 -8.51 5.35
C ALA A 86 0.12 -8.79 3.83
N TYR A 87 -1.05 -8.94 3.21
CA TYR A 87 -1.17 -9.07 1.75
C TYR A 87 -0.70 -7.81 1.03
N LYS A 88 -1.12 -6.61 1.48
CA LYS A 88 -0.68 -5.35 0.87
C LYS A 88 0.84 -5.18 0.96
N ILE A 89 1.44 -5.54 2.10
CA ILE A 89 2.90 -5.53 2.30
C ILE A 89 3.60 -6.43 1.28
N ALA A 90 3.10 -7.66 1.06
CA ALA A 90 3.64 -8.56 0.07
C ALA A 90 3.54 -7.99 -1.35
N MET A 91 2.40 -7.40 -1.71
CA MET A 91 2.22 -6.79 -3.02
C MET A 91 3.13 -5.57 -3.24
N MET A 92 3.31 -4.74 -2.22
CA MET A 92 4.26 -3.62 -2.27
C MET A 92 5.68 -4.11 -2.48
N ALA A 93 6.12 -5.14 -1.76
CA ALA A 93 7.47 -5.71 -1.87
C ALA A 93 7.79 -6.28 -3.27
N LYS A 94 6.78 -6.57 -4.11
CA LYS A 94 6.97 -6.96 -5.52
C LYS A 94 7.32 -5.77 -6.42
N LEU A 95 7.05 -4.54 -6.00
CA LEU A 95 7.27 -3.35 -6.82
C LEU A 95 8.72 -2.88 -6.70
N ASN A 96 9.34 -2.58 -7.85
CA ASN A 96 10.71 -2.07 -7.90
C ASN A 96 10.71 -0.53 -7.82
N GLY A 97 10.82 0.02 -6.60
CA GLY A 97 10.88 1.46 -6.36
C GLY A 97 10.69 1.83 -4.88
N VAL A 98 10.65 3.12 -4.59
CA VAL A 98 10.56 3.62 -3.21
C VAL A 98 9.11 3.82 -2.80
N HIS A 99 8.70 3.17 -1.70
CA HIS A 99 7.35 3.30 -1.16
C HIS A 99 7.26 4.43 -0.14
N LEU A 100 6.34 5.36 -0.36
CA LEU A 100 6.07 6.47 0.54
C LEU A 100 4.61 6.46 1.02
N THR A 101 4.38 7.02 2.20
CA THR A 101 3.06 7.30 2.72
C THR A 101 2.91 8.81 2.90
N LEU A 102 1.92 9.40 2.23
CA LEU A 102 1.55 10.79 2.36
C LEU A 102 0.35 10.92 3.31
N VAL A 103 0.58 11.41 4.51
CA VAL A 103 -0.49 11.76 5.45
C VAL A 103 -0.91 13.21 5.19
N MET A 104 -2.17 13.44 4.85
CA MET A 104 -2.66 14.76 4.44
C MET A 104 -3.03 15.69 5.62
N ILE A 105 -3.42 15.13 6.76
CA ILE A 105 -3.99 15.87 7.91
C ILE A 105 -3.14 15.58 9.16
N PRO A 106 -2.83 16.60 10.01
CA PRO A 106 -3.28 17.99 9.97
C PRO A 106 -2.54 18.87 8.95
N LYS A 107 -1.38 18.44 8.50
CA LYS A 107 -0.63 19.04 7.40
C LYS A 107 0.03 17.92 6.58
N PRO A 108 0.28 18.12 5.28
CA PRO A 108 0.93 17.11 4.47
C PRO A 108 2.28 16.70 5.05
N ASN A 109 2.48 15.40 5.20
CA ASN A 109 3.71 14.80 5.69
C ASN A 109 4.00 13.51 4.90
N LEU A 110 5.09 13.53 4.14
CA LEU A 110 5.53 12.43 3.29
C LEU A 110 6.64 11.67 4.02
N MET A 111 6.43 10.37 4.24
CA MET A 111 7.37 9.53 4.99
C MET A 111 7.66 8.24 4.21
N PRO A 112 8.87 7.66 4.33
CA PRO A 112 9.12 6.30 3.89
C PRO A 112 8.15 5.33 4.54
N THR A 113 7.47 4.50 3.74
CA THR A 113 6.46 3.59 4.27
C THR A 113 7.07 2.58 5.23
N GLU A 114 8.30 2.13 4.98
CA GLU A 114 9.00 1.19 5.86
C GLU A 114 9.19 1.73 7.28
N GLU A 115 9.52 3.02 7.42
CA GLU A 115 9.79 3.66 8.73
C GLU A 115 8.56 3.72 9.62
N ILE A 116 7.37 3.85 9.03
CA ILE A 116 6.12 3.89 9.77
C ILE A 116 5.61 2.49 10.13
N LEU A 117 6.02 1.43 9.41
CA LEU A 117 5.53 0.08 9.70
C LEU A 117 5.89 -0.38 11.13
N SER A 118 4.99 -1.16 11.75
CA SER A 118 5.32 -1.85 13.00
C SER A 118 6.45 -2.85 12.77
N LYS A 119 7.20 -3.21 13.81
CA LYS A 119 8.32 -4.15 13.71
C LYS A 119 7.92 -5.47 12.99
N PRO A 120 6.80 -6.13 13.32
CA PRO A 120 6.39 -7.35 12.61
C PRO A 120 6.18 -7.14 11.10
N LYS A 121 5.58 -6.00 10.73
CA LYS A 121 5.29 -5.64 9.34
C LYS A 121 6.55 -5.29 8.55
N ARG A 122 7.54 -4.65 9.19
CA ARG A 122 8.86 -4.41 8.59
C ARG A 122 9.59 -5.71 8.29
N VAL A 123 9.64 -6.62 9.25
CA VAL A 123 10.24 -7.95 9.07
C VAL A 123 9.57 -8.69 7.91
N LEU A 124 8.23 -8.64 7.84
CA LEU A 124 7.49 -9.25 6.74
C LEU A 124 7.80 -8.58 5.38
N TYR A 125 7.90 -7.26 5.34
CA TYR A 125 8.23 -6.49 4.14
C TYR A 125 9.63 -6.84 3.61
N GLU A 126 10.63 -6.85 4.49
CA GLU A 126 12.00 -7.22 4.14
C GLU A 126 12.11 -8.67 3.69
N PHE A 127 11.43 -9.60 4.37
CA PHE A 127 11.33 -10.98 3.93
C PHE A 127 10.82 -11.08 2.48
N PHE A 128 9.71 -10.40 2.16
CA PHE A 128 9.15 -10.45 0.81
C PHE A 128 10.06 -9.79 -0.23
N LYS A 129 10.73 -8.67 0.09
CA LYS A 129 11.70 -8.05 -0.81
C LYS A 129 12.84 -9.01 -1.16
N ILE A 130 13.43 -9.65 -0.14
CA ILE A 130 14.50 -10.63 -0.34
C ILE A 130 13.98 -11.82 -1.13
N PHE A 131 12.81 -12.33 -0.76
CA PHE A 131 12.17 -13.47 -1.42
C PHE A 131 11.91 -13.20 -2.92
N PHE A 132 11.30 -12.07 -3.27
CA PHE A 132 10.99 -11.73 -4.67
C PHE A 132 12.23 -11.35 -5.48
N SER A 133 13.32 -10.91 -4.83
CA SER A 133 14.60 -10.68 -5.52
C SER A 133 15.31 -11.95 -5.98
N GLY A 134 14.93 -13.13 -5.44
CA GLY A 134 15.60 -14.39 -5.74
C GLY A 134 16.94 -14.61 -5.04
N ASN A 135 17.35 -13.71 -4.14
CA ASN A 135 18.63 -13.81 -3.43
C ASN A 135 18.56 -14.86 -2.30
N SER A 136 18.83 -16.13 -2.64
CA SER A 136 18.74 -17.26 -1.71
C SER A 136 19.74 -17.18 -0.55
N SER A 137 20.95 -16.66 -0.77
CA SER A 137 21.95 -16.47 0.28
C SER A 137 21.48 -15.48 1.34
N GLN A 138 21.00 -14.31 0.91
CA GLN A 138 20.46 -13.29 1.81
C GLN A 138 19.18 -13.78 2.51
N LEU A 139 18.35 -14.55 1.81
CA LEU A 139 17.15 -15.14 2.41
C LEU A 139 17.52 -16.12 3.53
N LYS A 140 18.55 -16.93 3.32
CA LYS A 140 19.04 -17.85 4.35
C LYS A 140 19.56 -17.09 5.58
N GLU A 141 20.40 -16.08 5.38
CA GLU A 141 20.92 -15.23 6.46
C GLU A 141 19.79 -14.53 7.23
N PHE A 142 18.80 -13.98 6.52
CA PHE A 142 17.63 -13.34 7.13
C PHE A 142 16.83 -14.30 8.02
N LEU A 143 16.70 -15.56 7.58
CA LEU A 143 16.01 -16.61 8.30
C LEU A 143 16.85 -17.23 9.41
N GLU A 144 18.17 -16.98 9.51
CA GLU A 144 18.97 -17.46 10.64
C GLU A 144 18.64 -16.72 11.95
N ASP A 145 18.09 -15.50 11.88
CA ASP A 145 17.56 -14.76 13.03
C ASP A 145 16.26 -15.38 13.58
N ASN A 146 16.34 -15.91 14.80
CA ASN A 146 15.20 -16.52 15.51
C ASN A 146 14.04 -15.54 15.76
N ASN A 147 14.32 -14.24 15.91
CA ASN A 147 13.31 -13.20 16.07
C ASN A 147 12.51 -13.04 14.77
N ASN A 148 13.20 -13.00 13.63
CA ASN A 148 12.57 -12.91 12.31
C ASN A 148 11.71 -14.14 12.06
N LYS A 149 12.25 -15.35 12.28
CA LYS A 149 11.47 -16.61 12.18
C LYS A 149 10.18 -16.57 13.00
N THR A 150 10.29 -16.22 14.28
CA THR A 150 9.13 -16.16 15.19
C THR A 150 8.05 -15.20 14.68
N ILE A 151 8.46 -14.04 14.16
CA ILE A 151 7.53 -13.08 13.56
C ILE A 151 6.89 -13.65 12.29
N LEU A 152 7.68 -14.24 11.39
CA LEU A 152 7.19 -14.77 10.12
C LEU A 152 6.19 -15.92 10.30
N LEU A 153 6.36 -16.77 11.32
CA LEU A 153 5.40 -17.82 11.66
C LEU A 153 3.99 -17.27 11.95
N SER A 154 3.87 -16.04 12.47
CA SER A 154 2.57 -15.39 12.66
C SER A 154 1.88 -14.95 11.35
N TYR A 155 2.59 -15.03 10.22
CA TYR A 155 2.13 -14.68 8.88
C TYR A 155 2.13 -15.88 7.91
N ASP A 156 2.21 -17.11 8.44
CA ASP A 156 2.27 -18.38 7.69
C ASP A 156 1.32 -18.45 6.48
N LYS A 157 0.05 -18.08 6.67
CA LYS A 157 -1.00 -18.12 5.64
C LYS A 157 -0.67 -17.21 4.46
N VAL A 158 -0.24 -15.99 4.76
CA VAL A 158 0.07 -14.98 3.74
C VAL A 158 1.34 -15.41 3.01
N ILE A 159 2.36 -15.84 3.74
CA ILE A 159 3.62 -16.28 3.15
C ILE A 159 3.40 -17.50 2.25
N SER A 160 2.66 -18.50 2.73
CA SER A 160 2.32 -19.71 1.97
C SER A 160 1.57 -19.41 0.68
N HIS A 161 0.63 -18.47 0.72
CA HIS A 161 -0.10 -18.02 -0.46
C HIS A 161 0.86 -17.52 -1.55
N TYR A 162 1.80 -16.63 -1.21
CA TYR A 162 2.73 -16.06 -2.18
C TYR A 162 3.83 -17.02 -2.65
N ILE A 163 4.24 -17.99 -1.82
CA ILE A 163 5.24 -18.99 -2.22
C ILE A 163 4.68 -19.97 -3.25
N GLN A 164 3.39 -20.31 -3.17
CA GLN A 164 2.74 -21.23 -4.11
C GLN A 164 2.58 -20.62 -5.51
N GLU A 165 2.48 -19.30 -5.61
CA GLU A 165 2.33 -18.58 -6.87
C GLU A 165 3.63 -18.48 -7.69
N ILE A 166 4.79 -18.82 -7.12
CA ILE A 166 6.08 -18.76 -7.83
C ILE A 166 6.37 -20.10 -8.54
N PRO A 167 6.70 -20.08 -9.85
CA PRO A 167 7.08 -21.29 -10.59
C PRO A 167 8.23 -22.05 -9.92
N LYS A 168 8.13 -23.39 -9.90
CA LYS A 168 9.02 -24.35 -9.20
C LYS A 168 10.53 -24.28 -9.54
N ASN A 169 10.97 -23.37 -10.40
CA ASN A 169 12.36 -23.32 -10.88
C ASN A 169 13.32 -22.55 -9.97
N ASN A 170 12.87 -21.97 -8.85
CA ASN A 170 13.75 -21.29 -7.90
C ASN A 170 13.91 -22.11 -6.62
N SER A 171 15.14 -22.14 -6.10
CA SER A 171 15.68 -22.92 -4.97
C SER A 171 15.10 -22.60 -3.59
N PHE A 172 13.78 -22.41 -3.49
CA PHE A 172 13.09 -21.92 -2.28
C PHE A 172 12.59 -23.03 -1.34
N GLU A 173 13.12 -24.25 -1.45
CA GLU A 173 12.84 -25.34 -0.49
C GLU A 173 13.18 -24.93 0.95
N ILE A 174 14.16 -24.04 1.14
CA ILE A 174 14.55 -23.50 2.44
C ILE A 174 13.37 -22.85 3.16
N VAL A 175 12.53 -22.09 2.46
CA VAL A 175 11.39 -21.39 3.09
C VAL A 175 10.35 -22.39 3.59
N ARG A 176 10.10 -23.46 2.82
CA ARG A 176 9.18 -24.54 3.22
C ARG A 176 9.72 -25.40 4.36
N SER A 177 11.03 -25.43 4.56
CA SER A 177 11.63 -26.16 5.68
C SER A 177 11.58 -25.39 7.01
N ILE A 178 11.24 -24.10 6.98
CA ILE A 178 11.32 -23.18 8.13
C ILE A 178 9.92 -22.72 8.61
N LEU A 179 8.92 -22.75 7.74
CA LEU A 179 7.51 -22.44 8.03
C LEU A 179 6.70 -23.72 8.16
#